data_AF-A0A448DVM5-F1
#
_entry.id   AF-A0A448DVM5-F1
#
_cell.length_a   1.000
_cell.length_b   1.000
_cell.length_c   1.000
_cell.angle_alpha   90.00
_cell.angle_beta   90.00
_cell.angle_gamma   90.00
#
_symmetry.space_group_name_H-M   'P 1'
#
loop_
_entity.id
_entity.type
_entity.pdbx_description
1 polymer ?
#
loop_
_entity_poly.entity_id
_entity_poly.type
_entity_poly.pdbx_seq_one_letter_code
_entity_poly.pdbx_strand_id
1 'polypeptide(L)'
;MLSRPDKDALRALLESQVQEKLQHDPDALTTYAAKPEPERKPYTIKPTVQDKAFHKELEQMRVDAEAGVIHTPKREPVDGGAPSLKLDDYPVL
;
A
#
# COMPACT_ATOMS: atom_id res chain seq x y z
N MET A 1 -61.82 -10.40 20.33
CA MET A 1 -60.87 -10.54 21.45
C MET A 1 -59.53 -10.93 20.85
N LEU A 2 -58.55 -10.01 20.75
CA LEU A 2 -57.19 -10.41 20.33
C LEU A 2 -56.61 -11.29 21.44
N SER A 3 -56.46 -12.59 21.18
CA SER A 3 -55.79 -13.52 22.08
C SER A 3 -54.34 -13.05 22.26
N ARG A 4 -53.89 -12.92 23.52
CA ARG A 4 -52.47 -12.69 23.77
C ARG A 4 -51.70 -13.88 23.20
N PRO A 5 -50.74 -13.66 22.28
CA PRO A 5 -49.91 -14.74 21.80
C PRO A 5 -49.13 -15.34 22.98
N ASP A 6 -48.92 -16.64 22.92
CA ASP A 6 -48.08 -17.33 23.90
C ASP A 6 -46.65 -16.77 23.84
N LYS A 7 -45.93 -16.83 24.96
CA LYS A 7 -44.61 -16.19 25.08
C LYS A 7 -43.63 -16.72 24.04
N ASP A 8 -43.69 -18.01 23.75
CA ASP A 8 -42.79 -18.66 22.80
C ASP A 8 -43.14 -18.30 21.35
N ALA A 9 -44.44 -18.21 21.03
CA ALA A 9 -44.89 -17.74 19.72
C ALA A 9 -44.49 -16.28 19.47
N LEU A 10 -44.54 -15.44 20.51
CA LEU A 10 -44.10 -14.05 20.43
C LEU A 10 -42.58 -13.95 20.22
N ARG A 11 -41.79 -14.79 20.89
CA ARG A 11 -40.32 -14.85 20.68
C ARG A 11 -39.97 -15.24 19.25
N ALA A 12 -40.58 -16.31 18.73
CA ALA A 12 -40.33 -16.78 17.36
C ALA A 12 -40.66 -15.70 16.30
N LEU A 13 -41.78 -14.99 16.48
CA LEU A 13 -42.19 -13.91 15.57
C LEU A 13 -41.23 -12.71 15.61
N LEU A 14 -40.74 -12.35 16.81
CA LEU A 14 -39.78 -11.26 16.94
C LEU A 14 -38.42 -11.63 16.34
N GLU A 15 -37.96 -12.87 16.52
CA GLU A 15 -36.72 -13.37 15.93
C GLU A 15 -36.78 -13.35 14.39
N SER A 16 -37.88 -13.80 13.79
CA SER A 16 -38.04 -13.76 12.32
C SER A 16 -38.02 -12.33 11.79
N GLN A 17 -38.69 -11.39 12.47
CA GLN A 17 -38.70 -9.97 12.08
C GLN A 17 -37.32 -9.32 12.18
N VAL A 18 -36.55 -9.65 13.22
CA VAL A 18 -35.17 -9.17 13.36
C VAL A 18 -34.30 -9.72 12.24
N GLN A 19 -34.45 -11.01 11.92
CA GLN A 19 -33.66 -11.67 10.89
C GLN A 19 -33.98 -11.15 9.48
N GLU A 20 -35.24 -10.91 9.14
CA GLU A 20 -35.62 -10.27 7.87
C GLU A 20 -35.05 -8.86 7.74
N LYS A 21 -35.14 -8.05 8.79
CA LYS A 21 -34.59 -6.68 8.78
C LYS A 21 -33.08 -6.66 8.65
N LEU A 22 -32.40 -7.60 9.30
CA LEU A 22 -30.96 -7.82 9.16
C LEU A 22 -30.55 -8.21 7.75
N GLN A 23 -31.36 -9.02 7.06
CA GLN A 23 -31.11 -9.39 5.66
C GLN A 23 -31.32 -8.22 4.69
N HIS A 24 -32.32 -7.37 4.95
CA HIS A 24 -32.62 -6.22 4.10
C HIS A 24 -31.61 -5.08 4.30
N ASP A 25 -31.31 -4.74 5.56
CA ASP A 25 -30.46 -3.59 5.93
C ASP A 25 -29.34 -4.01 6.90
N PRO A 26 -28.24 -4.59 6.40
CA PRO A 26 -27.12 -5.01 7.25
C PRO A 26 -26.42 -3.82 7.93
N ASP A 27 -26.45 -2.64 7.30
CA ASP A 27 -25.82 -1.42 7.82
C ASP A 27 -26.67 -0.69 8.88
N ALA A 28 -27.92 -1.11 9.10
CA ALA A 28 -28.79 -0.50 10.10
C ALA A 28 -28.37 -0.85 11.56
N LEU A 29 -27.55 -1.89 11.75
CA LEU A 29 -27.01 -2.24 13.06
C LEU A 29 -25.70 -1.49 13.35
N THR A 30 -25.81 -0.42 14.14
CA THR A 30 -24.65 0.24 14.73
C THR A 30 -24.04 -0.65 15.83
N THR A 31 -23.00 -1.39 15.48
CA THR A 31 -22.23 -2.16 16.46
C THR A 31 -21.30 -1.21 17.22
N TYR A 32 -21.56 -0.98 18.51
CA TYR A 32 -20.70 -0.16 19.39
C TYR A 32 -19.42 -0.86 19.84
N ALA A 33 -19.17 -2.09 19.37
CA ALA A 33 -17.91 -2.77 19.64
C ALA A 33 -16.76 -1.89 19.16
N ALA A 34 -15.72 -1.78 20.00
CA ALA A 34 -14.49 -1.11 19.60
C ALA A 34 -13.99 -1.80 18.33
N LYS A 35 -13.88 -1.03 17.24
CA LYS A 35 -13.19 -1.53 16.05
C LYS A 35 -11.75 -1.83 16.44
N PRO A 36 -11.15 -2.92 15.94
CA PRO A 36 -9.74 -3.19 16.16
C PRO A 36 -8.93 -1.94 15.78
N GLU A 37 -7.86 -1.68 16.55
CA GLU A 37 -6.99 -0.53 16.27
C GLU A 37 -6.55 -0.57 14.81
N PRO A 38 -6.58 0.58 14.10
CA PRO A 38 -6.20 0.63 12.71
C PRO A 38 -4.76 0.13 12.55
N GLU A 39 -4.53 -0.75 11.58
CA GLU A 39 -3.19 -1.27 11.31
C GLU A 39 -2.22 -0.11 11.06
N ARG A 40 -1.16 -0.06 11.86
CA ARG A 40 -0.08 0.91 11.69
C ARG A 40 0.69 0.56 10.42
N LYS A 41 0.37 1.24 9.33
CA LYS A 41 1.16 1.13 8.10
C LYS A 41 2.59 1.62 8.36
N PRO A 42 3.64 0.91 7.89
CA PRO A 42 5.00 1.42 7.95
C PRO A 42 5.08 2.75 7.20
N TYR A 43 5.98 3.63 7.61
CA TYR A 43 6.20 4.90 6.95
C TYR A 43 6.76 4.66 5.53
N THR A 44 5.95 4.90 4.51
CA THR A 44 6.38 4.80 3.10
C THR A 44 6.71 6.18 2.56
N ILE A 45 7.96 6.38 2.15
CA ILE A 45 8.42 7.60 1.48
C ILE A 45 7.95 7.58 0.03
N LYS A 46 7.52 8.73 -0.50
CA LYS A 46 7.18 8.88 -1.93
C LYS A 46 8.46 8.82 -2.76
N PRO A 47 8.48 8.11 -3.91
CA PRO A 47 9.65 8.07 -4.78
C PRO A 47 10.09 9.48 -5.17
N THR A 48 11.38 9.76 -4.97
CA THR A 48 12.00 11.02 -5.36
C THR A 48 12.08 11.13 -6.89
N VAL A 49 12.45 12.31 -7.40
CA VAL A 49 12.64 12.51 -8.84
C VAL A 49 13.77 11.62 -9.37
N GLN A 50 14.81 11.41 -8.57
CA GLN A 50 15.94 10.54 -8.90
C GLN A 50 15.53 9.07 -8.95
N ASP A 51 14.73 8.61 -7.99
CA ASP A 51 14.24 7.22 -7.99
C ASP A 51 13.44 6.92 -9.26
N LYS A 52 12.61 7.87 -9.70
CA LYS A 52 11.85 7.74 -10.94
C LYS A 52 12.72 7.70 -12.18
N ALA A 53 13.80 8.48 -12.22
CA ALA A 53 14.76 8.46 -13.33
C ALA A 53 15.50 7.11 -13.37
N PHE A 54 15.95 6.63 -12.20
CA PHE A 54 16.64 5.35 -12.08
C PHE A 54 15.77 4.17 -12.52
N HIS A 55 14.48 4.15 -12.13
CA HIS A 55 13.55 3.12 -12.60
C HIS A 55 13.40 3.10 -14.11
N LYS A 56 13.35 4.27 -14.76
CA LYS A 56 13.28 4.37 -16.22
C LYS A 56 14.55 3.85 -16.90
N GLU A 57 15.73 4.16 -16.34
CA GLU A 57 16.99 3.63 -16.86
C GLU A 57 17.07 2.10 -16.74
N LEU A 58 16.61 1.54 -15.62
CA LEU A 58 16.53 0.08 -15.45
C LEU A 58 15.59 -0.58 -16.45
N GLU A 59 14.43 0.04 -16.72
CA GLU A 59 13.50 -0.44 -17.75
C GLU A 59 14.15 -0.40 -19.14
N GLN A 60 14.82 0.70 -19.47
CA GLN A 60 15.53 0.86 -20.73
C GLN A 60 16.59 -0.24 -20.91
N MET A 61 17.43 -0.48 -19.89
CA MET A 61 18.45 -1.53 -19.94
C MET A 61 17.86 -2.93 -20.13
N ARG A 62 16.68 -3.22 -19.56
CA ARG A 62 16.00 -4.51 -19.76
C ARG A 62 15.54 -4.68 -21.22
N VAL A 63 14.91 -3.65 -21.78
CA VAL A 63 14.48 -3.64 -23.18
C VAL A 63 15.66 -3.81 -24.12
N ASP A 64 16.75 -3.10 -23.85
CA ASP A 64 17.95 -3.16 -24.68
C ASP A 64 18.67 -4.51 -24.57
N ALA A 65 18.68 -5.12 -23.39
CA ALA A 65 19.20 -6.48 -23.20
C ALA A 65 18.37 -7.53 -23.96
N GLU A 66 17.04 -7.42 -23.94
CA GLU A 66 16.14 -8.25 -24.74
C GLU A 66 16.36 -8.03 -26.25
N ALA A 67 16.66 -6.81 -26.66
CA ALA A 67 17.00 -6.45 -28.03
C ALA A 67 18.45 -6.80 -28.44
N GLY A 68 19.27 -7.32 -27.52
CA GLY A 68 20.67 -7.68 -27.77
C GLY A 68 21.62 -6.49 -27.96
N VAL A 69 21.23 -5.29 -27.50
CA VAL A 69 22.02 -4.06 -27.61
C VAL A 69 22.89 -3.89 -26.36
N ILE A 70 24.21 -3.90 -26.52
CA ILE A 70 25.15 -3.63 -25.42
C ILE A 70 25.26 -2.11 -25.21
N HIS A 71 24.58 -1.57 -24.21
CA HIS A 71 24.79 -0.19 -23.78
C HIS A 71 26.01 -0.10 -22.88
N THR A 72 27.12 0.38 -23.43
CA THR A 72 28.23 0.91 -22.64
C THR A 72 27.85 2.32 -22.17
N PRO A 73 27.67 2.57 -20.85
CA PRO A 73 27.35 3.91 -20.39
C PRO A 73 28.52 4.84 -20.72
N LYS A 74 28.29 5.79 -21.63
CA LYS A 74 29.26 6.82 -21.95
C LYS A 74 29.27 7.81 -20.79
N ARG A 75 30.25 7.67 -19.90
CA ARG A 75 30.53 8.67 -18.86
C ARG A 75 31.07 9.91 -19.58
N GLU A 76 30.19 10.86 -19.87
CA GLU A 76 30.61 12.19 -20.30
C GLU A 76 31.49 12.78 -19.17
N PRO A 77 32.72 13.24 -19.46
CA PRO A 77 33.54 13.88 -18.44
C PRO A 77 32.84 15.17 -18.04
N VAL A 78 32.30 15.20 -16.81
CA VAL A 78 31.91 16.44 -16.15
C VAL A 78 33.10 17.39 -16.22
N ASP A 79 32.87 18.58 -16.77
CA ASP A 79 33.85 19.62 -17.08
C ASP A 79 35.06 19.64 -16.11
N GLY A 80 36.22 19.24 -16.63
CA GLY A 80 37.55 19.83 -16.38
C GLY A 80 38.06 20.06 -14.94
N GLY A 81 37.35 19.66 -13.90
CA GLY A 81 37.82 19.73 -12.53
C GLY A 81 38.65 18.49 -12.22
N ALA A 82 39.95 18.65 -12.07
CA ALA A 82 40.78 17.59 -11.49
C ALA A 82 40.08 17.03 -10.24
N PRO A 83 40.02 15.70 -10.02
CA PRO A 83 39.56 15.19 -8.74
C PRO A 83 40.48 15.78 -7.67
N SER A 84 39.94 16.70 -6.87
CA SER A 84 40.68 17.44 -5.84
C SER A 84 41.08 16.57 -4.65
N LEU A 85 40.83 15.26 -4.73
CA LEU A 85 41.19 14.26 -3.76
C LEU A 85 42.14 13.27 -4.42
N LYS A 86 43.43 13.43 -4.16
CA LYS A 86 44.41 12.40 -4.48
C LYS A 86 44.30 11.29 -3.43
N LEU A 87 44.61 10.06 -3.84
CA LEU A 87 44.61 8.92 -2.92
C LEU A 87 45.52 9.16 -1.69
N ASP A 88 46.54 9.99 -1.87
CA ASP A 88 47.51 10.40 -0.86
C ASP A 88 46.97 11.42 0.16
N ASP A 89 45.81 12.05 -0.10
CA ASP A 89 45.17 13.01 0.82
C ASP A 89 44.40 12.33 1.97
N TYR A 90 44.30 11.00 1.95
CA TYR A 90 43.71 10.24 3.04
C TYR A 90 44.77 9.97 4.11
N PRO A 91 44.55 10.39 5.38
CA PRO A 91 45.45 10.03 6.46
C PRO A 91 45.45 8.50 6.59
N VAL A 92 46.63 7.91 6.42
CA VAL A 92 46.87 6.50 6.71
C VAL A 92 46.56 6.29 8.19
N LEU A 93 45.52 5.51 8.49
CA LEU A 93 45.20 5.04 9.84
C LEU A 93 46.25 4.05 10.35
#